data_AF-D2PLB1-F1
#
_entry.id   AF-D2PLB1-F1
#
_cell.length_a   1.000
_cell.length_b   1.000
_cell.length_c   1.000
_cell.angle_alpha   90.00
_cell.angle_beta   90.00
_cell.angle_gamma   90.00
#
_symmetry.space_group_name_H-M   'P 1'
#
loop_
_entity.id
_entity.type
_entity.pdbx_description
1 polymer ?
#
loop_
_entity_poly.entity_id
_entity_poly.type
_entity_poly.pdbx_seq_one_letter_code
_entity_poly.pdbx_strand_id
1 'polypeptide(L)'
;MEWLLFVLGGGGAAAVGSYLRARRVAGRRRDQELQDVRRRAGEDVTLFGEQLSRLGEVLQGRDLDAATRADYQSALDAYEQAKRAVAALPTTEAARGVVDTLVEGRYAVACVQARATGRPLPERRVPCFFNPEHGPSAVDVVWTPPTGGTRKVPACAQDAARVAAGAEPAAYYLRRGELQVPYWEVGDPDQPYKFGIFDTSAARAVVMSLKMQNRGIDVGRGRKDPSILPRRSRSTRPAADQS
;
A
#
# COMPACT_ATOMS: atom_id res chain seq x y z
N MET A 1 -29.38 55.99 -17.12
CA MET A 1 -29.15 54.68 -17.78
C MET A 1 -27.70 54.22 -17.74
N GLU A 2 -26.72 55.08 -17.46
CA GLU A 2 -25.28 54.71 -17.51
C GLU A 2 -24.78 53.82 -16.36
N TRP A 3 -25.40 53.87 -15.18
CA TRP A 3 -25.03 53.05 -14.02
C TRP A 3 -25.28 51.55 -14.22
N LEU A 4 -26.24 51.17 -15.08
CA LEU A 4 -26.54 49.76 -15.39
C LEU A 4 -25.42 49.10 -16.20
N LEU A 5 -24.73 49.84 -17.06
CA LEU A 5 -23.61 49.35 -17.84
C LEU A 5 -22.35 49.14 -16.97
N PHE A 6 -22.14 49.99 -15.97
CA PHE A 6 -21.06 49.83 -14.99
C PHE A 6 -21.28 48.62 -14.07
N VAL A 7 -22.51 48.36 -13.63
CA VAL A 7 -22.83 47.19 -12.79
C VAL A 7 -22.72 45.88 -13.59
N LEU A 8 -23.19 45.85 -14.84
CA LEU A 8 -23.04 44.67 -15.72
C LEU A 8 -21.59 44.43 -16.14
N GLY A 9 -20.83 45.49 -16.48
CA GLY A 9 -19.41 45.39 -16.81
C GLY A 9 -18.53 45.00 -15.62
N GLY A 10 -18.77 45.58 -14.44
CA GLY A 10 -18.08 45.25 -13.19
C GLY A 10 -18.39 43.84 -12.69
N GLY A 11 -19.65 43.40 -12.78
CA GLY A 11 -20.07 42.03 -12.46
C GLY A 11 -19.45 40.98 -13.39
N GLY A 12 -19.39 41.26 -14.70
CA GLY A 12 -18.73 40.40 -15.68
C GLY A 12 -17.22 40.27 -15.45
N ALA A 13 -16.53 41.39 -15.18
CA ALA A 13 -15.10 41.38 -14.88
C ALA A 13 -14.77 40.64 -13.56
N ALA A 14 -15.59 40.81 -12.52
CA ALA A 14 -15.45 40.08 -11.26
C ALA A 14 -15.68 38.57 -11.42
N ALA A 15 -16.69 38.17 -12.20
CA ALA A 15 -16.97 36.77 -12.52
C ALA A 15 -15.81 36.12 -13.29
N VAL A 16 -15.28 36.77 -14.33
CA VAL A 16 -14.11 36.27 -15.08
C VAL A 16 -12.86 36.22 -14.20
N GLY A 17 -12.59 37.24 -13.39
CA GLY A 17 -11.47 37.27 -12.47
C GLY A 17 -11.50 36.15 -11.43
N SER A 18 -12.68 35.90 -10.83
CA SER A 18 -12.89 34.82 -9.87
C SER A 18 -12.71 33.44 -10.51
N TYR A 19 -13.20 33.24 -11.74
CA TYR A 19 -13.03 32.00 -12.51
C TYR A 19 -11.57 31.71 -12.86
N LEU A 20 -10.82 32.71 -13.35
CA LEU A 20 -9.39 32.56 -13.65
C LEU A 20 -8.57 32.27 -12.38
N ARG A 21 -8.91 32.91 -11.25
CA ARG A 21 -8.31 32.62 -9.95
C ARG A 21 -8.60 31.18 -9.50
N ALA A 22 -9.85 30.73 -9.61
CA ALA A 22 -10.24 29.37 -9.28
C ALA A 22 -9.47 28.33 -10.13
N ARG A 23 -9.35 28.56 -11.44
CA ARG A 23 -8.55 27.70 -12.33
C ARG A 23 -7.07 27.64 -11.94
N ARG A 24 -6.45 28.79 -11.59
CA ARG A 24 -5.06 28.83 -11.12
C ARG A 24 -4.86 28.08 -9.81
N VAL A 25 -5.78 28.25 -8.86
CA VAL A 25 -5.72 27.53 -7.56
C VAL A 25 -5.90 26.02 -7.77
N ALA A 26 -6.83 25.60 -8.63
CA ALA A 26 -7.02 24.20 -8.98
C ALA A 26 -5.79 23.59 -9.67
N GLY A 27 -5.14 24.34 -10.58
CA GLY A 27 -3.88 23.92 -11.21
C GLY A 27 -2.77 23.70 -10.17
N ARG A 28 -2.55 24.66 -9.26
CA ARG A 28 -1.55 24.54 -8.19
C ARG A 28 -1.79 23.33 -7.29
N ARG A 29 -3.05 23.00 -6.97
CA ARG A 29 -3.39 21.81 -6.18
C ARG A 29 -2.99 20.53 -6.89
N ARG A 30 -3.33 20.40 -8.18
CA ARG A 30 -2.94 19.25 -9.01
C ARG A 30 -1.43 19.09 -9.11
N ASP A 31 -0.70 20.19 -9.27
CA ASP A 31 0.77 20.17 -9.33
C ASP A 31 1.37 19.71 -7.99
N GLN A 32 0.81 20.16 -6.87
CA GLN A 32 1.21 19.71 -5.53
C GLN A 32 0.92 18.22 -5.30
N GLU A 33 -0.28 17.76 -5.67
CA GLU A 33 -0.66 16.35 -5.60
C GLU A 33 0.29 15.47 -6.43
N LEU A 34 0.62 15.90 -7.65
CA LEU A 34 1.58 15.18 -8.51
C LEU A 34 2.99 15.16 -7.91
N GLN A 35 3.45 16.26 -7.32
CA GLN A 35 4.75 16.32 -6.64
C GLN A 35 4.79 15.38 -5.44
N ASP A 36 3.72 15.32 -4.64
CA ASP A 36 3.62 14.41 -3.50
C ASP A 36 3.63 12.95 -3.94
N VAL A 37 2.89 12.62 -5.01
CA VAL A 37 2.92 11.28 -5.62
C VAL A 37 4.31 10.93 -6.14
N ARG A 38 4.96 11.85 -6.87
CA ARG A 38 6.32 11.63 -7.40
C ARG A 38 7.33 11.44 -6.27
N ARG A 39 7.25 12.21 -5.19
CA ARG A 39 8.13 12.07 -4.02
C ARG A 39 7.99 10.67 -3.41
N ARG A 40 6.76 10.24 -3.11
CA ARG A 40 6.49 8.91 -2.54
C ARG A 40 6.96 7.78 -3.45
N ALA A 41 6.74 7.93 -4.76
CA ALA A 41 7.22 6.98 -5.74
C ALA A 41 8.75 6.90 -5.79
N GLY A 42 9.42 8.04 -5.66
CA GLY A 42 10.87 8.11 -5.54
C GLY A 42 11.39 7.42 -4.28
N GLU A 43 10.74 7.63 -3.13
CA GLU A 43 11.07 6.96 -1.86
C GLU A 43 10.97 5.43 -1.99
N ASP A 44 9.90 4.91 -2.62
CA ASP A 44 9.71 3.48 -2.87
C ASP A 44 10.77 2.91 -3.82
N VAL A 45 11.14 3.66 -4.88
CA VAL A 45 12.26 3.30 -5.77
C VAL A 45 13.59 3.25 -5.02
N THR A 46 13.87 4.24 -4.15
CA THR A 46 15.07 4.25 -3.32
C THR A 46 15.12 3.02 -2.43
N LEU A 47 14.03 2.72 -1.72
CA LEU A 47 13.95 1.52 -0.88
C LEU A 47 14.15 0.24 -1.69
N PHE A 48 13.56 0.14 -2.89
CA PHE A 48 13.77 -1.01 -3.76
C PHE A 48 15.23 -1.15 -4.20
N GLY A 49 15.91 -0.03 -4.50
CA GLY A 49 17.35 -0.02 -4.76
C GLY A 49 18.18 -0.54 -3.58
N GLU A 50 17.82 -0.17 -2.34
CA GLU A 50 18.46 -0.71 -1.14
C GLU A 50 18.19 -2.21 -0.93
N GLN A 51 16.97 -2.67 -1.26
CA GLN A 51 16.63 -4.09 -1.23
C GLN A 51 17.49 -4.88 -2.22
N LEU A 52 17.72 -4.34 -3.42
CA LEU A 52 18.63 -4.92 -4.42
C LEU A 52 20.08 -4.92 -3.95
N SER A 53 20.55 -3.86 -3.30
CA SER A 53 21.90 -3.81 -2.71
C SER A 53 22.11 -4.94 -1.70
N ARG A 54 21.17 -5.09 -0.75
CA ARG A 54 21.21 -6.18 0.25
C ARG A 54 21.12 -7.56 -0.40
N LEU A 55 20.31 -7.71 -1.44
CA LEU A 55 20.26 -8.97 -2.20
C LEU A 55 21.61 -9.26 -2.86
N GLY A 56 22.23 -8.25 -3.47
CA GLY A 56 23.56 -8.35 -4.07
C GLY A 56 24.59 -8.89 -3.09
N GLU A 57 24.63 -8.36 -1.86
CA GLU A 57 25.50 -8.86 -0.78
C GLU A 57 25.27 -10.34 -0.46
N VAL A 58 24.01 -10.78 -0.40
CA VAL A 58 23.67 -12.20 -0.15
C VAL A 58 24.14 -13.12 -1.29
N LEU A 59 24.14 -12.61 -2.52
CA LEU A 59 24.55 -13.35 -3.72
C LEU A 59 26.06 -13.30 -3.96
N GLN A 60 26.81 -12.40 -3.30
CA GLN A 60 28.26 -12.30 -3.49
C GLN A 60 28.95 -13.65 -3.22
N GLY A 61 29.81 -14.06 -4.14
CA GLY A 61 30.55 -15.32 -4.06
C GLY A 61 29.73 -16.59 -4.32
N ARG A 62 28.43 -16.47 -4.67
CA ARG A 62 27.61 -17.61 -5.09
C ARG A 62 27.67 -17.80 -6.59
N ASP A 63 27.72 -19.06 -7.02
CA ASP A 63 27.46 -19.39 -8.43
C ASP A 63 25.94 -19.39 -8.67
N LEU A 64 25.50 -18.59 -9.64
CA LEU A 64 24.09 -18.42 -9.97
C LEU A 64 23.79 -19.16 -11.26
N ASP A 65 22.85 -20.12 -11.18
CA ASP A 65 22.29 -20.76 -12.36
C ASP A 65 21.61 -19.75 -13.29
N ALA A 66 21.34 -20.17 -14.53
CA ALA A 66 20.79 -19.29 -15.56
C ALA A 66 19.43 -18.68 -15.15
N ALA A 67 18.59 -19.46 -14.45
CA ALA A 67 17.27 -19.00 -14.02
C ALA A 67 17.35 -17.94 -12.91
N THR A 68 18.22 -18.14 -11.92
CA THR A 68 18.46 -17.17 -10.83
C THR A 68 19.04 -15.89 -11.37
N ARG A 69 19.96 -15.97 -12.35
CA ARG A 69 20.52 -14.80 -13.02
C ARG A 69 19.46 -14.03 -13.81
N ALA A 70 18.55 -14.72 -14.49
CA ALA A 70 17.44 -14.10 -15.22
C ALA A 70 16.45 -13.39 -14.28
N ASP A 71 16.10 -14.01 -13.16
CA ASP A 71 15.24 -13.39 -12.14
C ASP A 71 15.94 -12.16 -11.52
N TYR A 72 17.25 -12.23 -11.26
CA TYR A 72 18.00 -11.10 -10.72
C TYR A 72 18.09 -9.94 -11.72
N GLN A 73 18.33 -10.23 -13.00
CA GLN A 73 18.30 -9.22 -14.05
C GLN A 73 16.91 -8.57 -14.16
N SER A 74 15.84 -9.36 -14.06
CA SER A 74 14.47 -8.84 -14.09
C SER A 74 14.20 -7.86 -12.94
N ALA A 75 14.77 -8.13 -11.75
CA ALA A 75 14.67 -7.21 -10.62
C ALA A 75 15.44 -5.89 -10.84
N LEU A 76 16.64 -5.96 -11.44
CA LEU A 76 17.44 -4.78 -11.79
C LEU A 76 16.75 -3.93 -12.88
N ASP A 77 16.17 -4.59 -13.89
CA ASP A 77 15.44 -3.93 -14.97
C ASP A 77 14.19 -3.21 -14.44
N ALA A 78 13.46 -3.83 -13.52
CA ALA A 78 12.33 -3.20 -12.84
C ALA A 78 12.75 -1.95 -12.06
N TYR A 79 13.90 -1.96 -11.39
CA TYR A 79 14.42 -0.78 -10.69
C TYR A 79 14.73 0.36 -11.66
N GLU A 80 15.45 0.08 -12.74
CA GLU A 80 15.78 1.10 -13.75
C GLU A 80 14.53 1.63 -14.46
N GLN A 81 13.57 0.76 -14.77
CA GLN A 81 12.28 1.15 -15.34
C GLN A 81 11.51 2.05 -14.37
N ALA A 82 11.39 1.68 -13.09
CA ALA A 82 10.68 2.46 -12.09
C ALA A 82 11.31 3.84 -11.88
N LYS A 83 12.65 3.90 -11.79
CA LYS A 83 13.40 5.16 -11.69
C LYS A 83 13.11 6.11 -12.85
N ARG A 84 13.12 5.60 -14.10
CA ARG A 84 12.77 6.40 -15.28
C ARG A 84 11.30 6.83 -15.28
N ALA A 85 10.39 5.93 -14.90
CA ALA A 85 8.96 6.20 -14.86
C ALA A 85 8.59 7.28 -13.82
N VAL A 86 9.24 7.28 -12.66
CA VAL A 86 9.07 8.35 -11.65
C VAL A 86 9.54 9.70 -12.18
N ALA A 87 10.71 9.75 -12.81
CA ALA A 87 11.26 10.98 -13.39
C ALA A 87 10.36 11.57 -14.49
N ALA A 88 9.77 10.70 -15.31
CA ALA A 88 8.90 11.09 -16.43
C ALA A 88 7.40 11.14 -16.08
N LEU A 89 7.02 11.04 -14.80
CA LEU A 89 5.64 10.83 -14.39
C LEU A 89 4.72 12.00 -14.82
N PRO A 90 3.76 11.80 -15.75
CA PRO A 90 3.00 12.92 -16.32
C PRO A 90 1.76 13.30 -15.51
N THR A 91 1.14 12.33 -14.84
CA THR A 91 -0.07 12.52 -14.02
C THR A 91 -0.04 11.62 -12.79
N THR A 92 -0.93 11.91 -11.86
CA THR A 92 -1.15 11.16 -10.63
C THR A 92 -1.61 9.71 -10.91
N GLU A 93 -2.41 9.50 -11.95
CA GLU A 93 -2.96 8.18 -12.34
C GLU A 93 -1.89 7.31 -12.99
N ALA A 94 -0.97 7.92 -13.75
CA ALA A 94 0.14 7.22 -14.39
C ALA A 94 1.08 6.55 -13.37
N ALA A 95 0.99 6.95 -12.10
CA ALA A 95 1.84 6.43 -11.04
C ALA A 95 1.56 4.95 -10.71
N ARG A 96 0.39 4.44 -11.13
CA ARG A 96 0.10 3.00 -11.14
C ARG A 96 1.14 2.19 -11.89
N GLY A 97 1.64 2.70 -13.03
CA GLY A 97 2.67 1.99 -13.80
C GLY A 97 3.96 1.80 -13.02
N VAL A 98 4.36 2.81 -12.23
CA VAL A 98 5.53 2.71 -11.34
C VAL A 98 5.33 1.62 -10.29
N VAL A 99 4.15 1.60 -9.68
CA VAL A 99 3.77 0.61 -8.67
C VAL A 99 3.82 -0.81 -9.25
N ASP A 100 3.19 -1.03 -10.41
CA ASP A 100 3.13 -2.35 -11.04
C ASP A 100 4.55 -2.85 -11.37
N THR A 101 5.43 -1.97 -11.87
CA THR A 101 6.85 -2.28 -12.08
C THR A 101 7.55 -2.67 -10.78
N LEU A 102 7.35 -1.94 -9.68
CA LEU A 102 7.97 -2.25 -8.38
C LEU A 102 7.45 -3.56 -7.78
N VAL A 103 6.17 -3.87 -7.95
CA VAL A 103 5.57 -5.16 -7.54
C VAL A 103 6.22 -6.31 -8.30
N GLU A 104 6.40 -6.17 -9.61
CA GLU A 104 7.09 -7.18 -10.43
C GLU A 104 8.55 -7.35 -10.00
N GLY A 105 9.25 -6.24 -9.76
CA GLY A 105 10.63 -6.26 -9.26
C GLY A 105 10.75 -7.00 -7.91
N ARG A 106 9.81 -6.78 -7.00
CA ARG A 106 9.79 -7.47 -5.68
C ARG A 106 9.43 -8.94 -5.79
N TYR A 107 8.58 -9.31 -6.74
CA TYR A 107 8.34 -10.72 -7.06
C TYR A 107 9.62 -11.39 -7.57
N ALA A 108 10.35 -10.74 -8.49
CA ALA A 108 11.63 -11.23 -8.99
C ALA A 108 12.67 -11.38 -7.87
N VAL A 109 12.78 -10.42 -6.95
CA VAL A 109 13.61 -10.52 -5.74
C VAL A 109 13.23 -11.76 -4.91
N ALA A 110 11.94 -12.00 -4.70
CA ALA A 110 11.47 -13.16 -3.94
C ALA A 110 11.82 -14.49 -4.64
N CYS A 111 11.76 -14.56 -5.98
CA CYS A 111 12.22 -15.71 -6.76
C CYS A 111 13.72 -15.96 -6.59
N VAL A 112 14.55 -14.91 -6.69
CA VAL A 112 16.01 -15.02 -6.49
C VAL A 112 16.32 -15.55 -5.09
N GLN A 113 15.68 -14.99 -4.06
CA GLN A 113 15.85 -15.43 -2.68
C GLN A 113 15.43 -16.89 -2.48
N ALA A 114 14.32 -17.32 -3.09
CA ALA A 114 13.85 -18.69 -3.02
C ALA A 114 14.88 -19.66 -3.62
N ARG A 115 15.38 -19.38 -4.83
CA ARG A 115 16.41 -20.20 -5.49
C ARG A 115 17.70 -20.24 -4.69
N ALA A 116 18.20 -19.09 -4.23
CA ALA A 116 19.43 -18.99 -3.45
C ALA A 116 19.38 -19.74 -2.11
N THR A 117 18.17 -20.02 -1.59
CA THR A 117 17.94 -20.74 -0.33
C THR A 117 17.34 -22.12 -0.50
N GLY A 118 17.20 -22.62 -1.75
CA GLY A 118 16.60 -23.93 -2.03
C GLY A 118 15.13 -24.05 -1.62
N ARG A 119 14.40 -22.93 -1.54
CA ARG A 119 12.97 -22.90 -1.22
C ARG A 119 12.13 -22.94 -2.50
N PRO A 120 10.87 -23.42 -2.44
CA PRO A 120 9.94 -23.33 -3.55
C PRO A 120 9.76 -21.87 -4.01
N LEU A 121 9.58 -21.68 -5.32
CA LEU A 121 9.28 -20.36 -5.87
C LEU A 121 7.97 -19.82 -5.27
N PRO A 122 7.89 -18.52 -4.98
CA PRO A 122 6.67 -17.92 -4.49
C PRO A 122 5.56 -17.99 -5.55
N GLU A 123 4.31 -18.18 -5.10
CA GLU A 123 3.15 -17.98 -5.96
C GLU A 123 3.05 -16.50 -6.36
N ARG A 124 2.55 -16.22 -7.58
CA ARG A 124 2.20 -14.85 -7.99
C ARG A 124 0.94 -14.40 -7.26
N ARG A 125 1.12 -13.86 -6.06
CA ARG A 125 0.05 -13.29 -5.22
C ARG A 125 0.17 -11.77 -5.17
N VAL A 126 -0.89 -11.13 -4.71
CA VAL A 126 -0.88 -9.70 -4.40
C VAL A 126 0.18 -9.38 -3.33
N PRO A 127 0.69 -8.14 -3.27
CA PRO A 127 1.66 -7.73 -2.25
C PRO A 127 1.15 -7.94 -0.82
N CYS A 128 2.06 -7.99 0.14
CA CYS A 128 1.70 -8.02 1.56
C CYS A 128 0.79 -6.83 1.90
N PHE A 129 -0.37 -7.12 2.49
CA PHE A 129 -1.33 -6.11 2.91
C PHE A 129 -0.74 -5.15 3.95
N PHE A 130 0.13 -5.62 4.85
CA PHE A 130 0.67 -4.77 5.90
C PHE A 130 1.75 -3.81 5.40
N ASN A 131 2.62 -4.29 4.51
CA ASN A 131 3.57 -3.45 3.81
C ASN A 131 3.85 -4.04 2.41
N PRO A 132 3.39 -3.38 1.33
CA PRO A 132 3.66 -3.83 -0.04
C PRO A 132 5.16 -3.94 -0.37
N GLU A 133 6.02 -3.22 0.36
CA GLU A 133 7.47 -3.27 0.20
C GLU A 133 8.08 -4.62 0.62
N HIS A 134 7.33 -5.45 1.38
CA HIS A 134 7.71 -6.82 1.73
C HIS A 134 7.61 -7.79 0.54
N GLY A 135 7.05 -7.36 -0.59
CA GLY A 135 6.86 -8.19 -1.78
C GLY A 135 5.59 -9.06 -1.71
N PRO A 136 5.56 -10.19 -2.45
CA PRO A 136 4.34 -10.99 -2.58
C PRO A 136 3.89 -11.57 -1.23
N SER A 137 2.58 -11.64 -1.04
CA SER A 137 2.01 -12.39 0.08
C SER A 137 2.29 -13.89 -0.07
N ALA A 138 2.34 -14.61 1.04
CA ALA A 138 2.52 -16.05 1.09
C ALA A 138 1.23 -16.76 1.49
N VAL A 139 0.49 -16.18 2.44
CA VAL A 139 -0.74 -16.76 3.00
C VAL A 139 -1.74 -15.67 3.34
N ASP A 140 -3.00 -16.04 3.51
CA ASP A 140 -3.99 -15.14 4.08
C ASP A 140 -4.14 -15.37 5.59
N VAL A 141 -4.16 -14.29 6.37
CA VAL A 141 -4.33 -14.34 7.82
C VAL A 141 -5.61 -13.65 8.27
N VAL A 142 -6.20 -14.14 9.35
CA VAL A 142 -7.30 -13.46 10.05
C VAL A 142 -6.67 -12.49 11.05
N TRP A 143 -6.99 -11.20 10.91
CA TRP A 143 -6.41 -10.14 11.71
C TRP A 143 -7.46 -9.11 12.11
N THR A 144 -7.36 -8.64 13.35
CA THR A 144 -8.19 -7.57 13.90
C THR A 144 -7.32 -6.33 14.11
N PRO A 145 -7.51 -5.25 13.36
CA PRO A 145 -6.81 -3.99 13.60
C PRO A 145 -7.18 -3.37 14.96
N PRO A 146 -6.34 -2.46 15.50
CA PRO A 146 -6.70 -1.68 16.68
C PRO A 146 -7.99 -0.87 16.50
N THR A 147 -8.25 -0.41 15.26
CA THR A 147 -9.50 0.27 14.88
C THR A 147 -10.19 -0.50 13.74
N GLY A 148 -11.46 -0.87 13.94
CA GLY A 148 -12.27 -1.59 12.94
C GLY A 148 -12.57 -3.06 13.31
N GLY A 149 -13.00 -3.83 12.31
CA GLY A 149 -13.43 -5.23 12.48
C GLY A 149 -12.39 -6.26 12.06
N THR A 150 -12.55 -7.50 12.53
CA THR A 150 -11.78 -8.66 12.09
C THR A 150 -11.94 -8.89 10.59
N ARG A 151 -10.83 -9.16 9.91
CA ARG A 151 -10.78 -9.33 8.45
C ARG A 151 -9.73 -10.35 8.06
N LYS A 152 -9.90 -10.95 6.86
CA LYS A 152 -8.91 -11.82 6.25
C LYS A 152 -8.09 -11.01 5.25
N VAL A 153 -6.76 -10.98 5.44
CA VAL A 153 -5.84 -10.17 4.62
C VAL A 153 -4.64 -10.99 4.12
N PRO A 154 -4.14 -10.75 2.90
CA PRO A 154 -2.94 -11.42 2.39
C PRO A 154 -1.68 -10.88 3.08
N ALA A 155 -0.82 -11.75 3.60
CA ALA A 155 0.38 -11.38 4.34
C ALA A 155 1.61 -12.13 3.81
N CYS A 156 2.78 -11.47 3.84
CA CYS A 156 4.04 -12.17 3.66
C CYS A 156 4.29 -13.14 4.83
N ALA A 157 5.20 -14.09 4.65
CA ALA A 157 5.48 -15.09 5.67
C ALA A 157 5.88 -14.48 7.03
N GLN A 158 6.61 -13.35 7.02
CA GLN A 158 7.06 -12.69 8.24
C GLN A 158 5.92 -12.01 9.01
N ASP A 159 5.06 -11.25 8.32
CA ASP A 159 3.91 -10.62 8.98
C ASP A 159 2.85 -11.65 9.39
N ALA A 160 2.69 -12.72 8.62
CA ALA A 160 1.83 -13.84 9.00
C ALA A 160 2.29 -14.46 10.33
N ALA A 161 3.60 -14.65 10.50
CA ALA A 161 4.16 -15.15 11.75
C ALA A 161 3.96 -14.18 12.93
N ARG A 162 4.12 -12.86 12.70
CA ARG A 162 3.86 -11.83 13.73
C ARG A 162 2.41 -11.86 14.20
N VAL A 163 1.46 -11.87 13.26
CA VAL A 163 0.03 -11.92 13.56
C VAL A 163 -0.32 -13.21 14.32
N ALA A 164 0.21 -14.36 13.89
CA ALA A 164 -0.01 -15.64 14.58
C ALA A 164 0.53 -15.64 16.02
N ALA A 165 1.62 -14.91 16.28
CA ALA A 165 2.19 -14.72 17.61
C ALA A 165 1.47 -13.65 18.46
N GLY A 166 0.43 -13.00 17.93
CA GLY A 166 -0.26 -11.89 18.58
C GLY A 166 0.55 -10.59 18.63
N ALA A 167 1.62 -10.50 17.85
CA ALA A 167 2.43 -9.30 17.70
C ALA A 167 1.88 -8.39 16.58
N GLU A 168 2.18 -7.09 16.66
CA GLU A 168 1.83 -6.17 15.58
C GLU A 168 2.62 -6.51 14.29
N PRO A 169 1.94 -6.49 13.12
CA PRO A 169 2.62 -6.63 11.84
C PRO A 169 3.50 -5.39 11.57
N ALA A 170 4.51 -5.54 10.72
CA ALA A 170 5.35 -4.42 10.31
C ALA A 170 4.61 -3.56 9.28
N ALA A 171 3.70 -2.74 9.79
CA ALA A 171 2.81 -1.89 9.03
C ALA A 171 3.54 -0.76 8.30
N TYR A 172 3.13 -0.50 7.06
CA TYR A 172 3.56 0.69 6.34
C TYR A 172 2.74 1.91 6.79
N TYR A 173 3.44 2.90 7.37
CA TYR A 173 2.85 4.12 7.90
C TYR A 173 3.03 5.29 6.94
N LEU A 174 2.00 6.13 6.89
CA LEU A 174 2.01 7.39 6.15
C LEU A 174 1.97 8.55 7.11
N ARG A 175 2.75 9.59 6.81
CA ARG A 175 2.69 10.85 7.55
C ARG A 175 1.53 11.70 7.05
N ARG A 176 0.64 12.12 7.96
CA ARG A 176 -0.43 13.10 7.71
C ARG A 176 -0.30 14.22 8.74
N GLY A 177 0.33 15.32 8.35
CA GLY A 177 0.76 16.35 9.30
C GLY A 177 1.76 15.77 10.30
N GLU A 178 1.43 15.82 11.59
CA GLU A 178 2.25 15.26 12.68
C GLU A 178 1.93 13.79 13.00
N LEU A 179 0.83 13.24 12.47
CA LEU A 179 0.39 11.89 12.78
C LEU A 179 0.96 10.87 11.79
N GLN A 180 1.31 9.68 12.30
CA GLN A 180 1.53 8.49 11.49
C GLN A 180 0.27 7.64 11.49
N VAL A 181 -0.25 7.36 10.31
CA VAL A 181 -1.45 6.53 10.13
C VAL A 181 -1.09 5.34 9.24
N PRO A 182 -1.53 4.11 9.56
CA PRO A 182 -1.27 2.98 8.70
C PRO A 182 -2.01 3.17 7.39
N TYR A 183 -1.38 2.79 6.28
CA TYR A 183 -1.85 3.24 4.98
C TYR A 183 -3.25 2.74 4.59
N TRP A 184 -3.70 1.61 5.13
CA TRP A 184 -5.04 1.05 4.87
C TRP A 184 -6.18 1.80 5.60
N GLU A 185 -5.87 2.56 6.66
CA GLU A 185 -6.85 3.40 7.36
C GLU A 185 -7.11 4.72 6.63
N VAL A 186 -6.22 5.06 5.70
CA VAL A 186 -6.38 6.24 4.86
C VAL A 186 -7.36 5.90 3.72
N GLY A 187 -8.64 5.84 4.05
CA GLY A 187 -9.75 5.71 3.09
C GLY A 187 -9.99 6.95 2.22
N ASP A 188 -8.95 7.76 1.98
CA ASP A 188 -9.02 9.12 1.46
C ASP A 188 -8.68 9.18 -0.05
N PRO A 189 -9.49 9.84 -0.90
CA PRO A 189 -9.19 10.10 -2.32
C PRO A 189 -7.84 10.80 -2.60
N ASP A 190 -7.21 11.42 -1.60
CA ASP A 190 -5.94 12.16 -1.72
C ASP A 190 -4.67 11.28 -1.90
N GLN A 191 -4.79 10.02 -2.30
CA GLN A 191 -3.62 9.14 -2.57
C GLN A 191 -3.67 8.41 -3.91
N PRO A 192 -3.41 9.12 -5.02
CA PRO A 192 -3.40 8.54 -6.37
C PRO A 192 -2.35 7.44 -6.54
N TYR A 193 -1.21 7.55 -5.83
CA TYR A 193 -0.12 6.58 -5.92
C TYR A 193 -0.52 5.16 -5.54
N LYS A 194 -1.58 4.97 -4.73
CA LYS A 194 -1.96 3.67 -4.18
C LYS A 194 -3.19 3.03 -4.84
N PHE A 195 -3.83 3.69 -5.80
CA PHE A 195 -4.83 3.02 -6.65
C PHE A 195 -4.21 1.92 -7.53
N GLY A 196 -2.88 1.84 -7.67
CA GLY A 196 -2.21 0.77 -8.42
C GLY A 196 -2.05 -0.56 -7.68
N ILE A 197 -1.73 -0.55 -6.38
CA ILE A 197 -1.27 -1.75 -5.64
C ILE A 197 -2.35 -2.84 -5.55
N PHE A 198 -3.63 -2.45 -5.64
CA PHE A 198 -4.77 -3.37 -5.48
C PHE A 198 -5.86 -3.24 -6.55
N ASP A 199 -5.60 -2.59 -7.69
CA ASP A 199 -6.58 -2.48 -8.78
C ASP A 199 -6.28 -3.42 -9.97
N THR A 200 -5.38 -4.40 -9.81
CA THR A 200 -5.43 -5.60 -10.65
C THR A 200 -6.76 -6.30 -10.39
N SER A 201 -7.40 -6.86 -11.42
CA SER A 201 -8.79 -7.35 -11.36
C SER A 201 -9.07 -8.35 -10.21
N ALA A 202 -8.05 -9.08 -9.74
CA ALA A 202 -8.13 -9.96 -8.59
C ALA A 202 -8.10 -9.24 -7.22
N ALA A 203 -7.36 -8.13 -7.10
CA ALA A 203 -7.19 -7.38 -5.85
C ALA A 203 -8.34 -6.39 -5.58
N ARG A 204 -9.03 -5.94 -6.64
CA ARG A 204 -10.20 -5.05 -6.55
C ARG A 204 -11.34 -5.69 -5.74
N ALA A 205 -11.55 -6.99 -5.88
CA ALA A 205 -12.52 -7.75 -5.09
C ALA A 205 -12.12 -7.80 -3.61
N VAL A 206 -10.82 -7.94 -3.32
CA VAL A 206 -10.28 -7.97 -1.95
C VAL A 206 -10.42 -6.60 -1.29
N VAL A 207 -10.07 -5.51 -1.96
CA VAL A 207 -10.22 -4.14 -1.42
C VAL A 207 -11.69 -3.72 -1.29
N MET A 208 -12.56 -4.09 -2.24
CA MET A 208 -13.99 -3.85 -2.10
C MET A 208 -14.59 -4.64 -0.93
N SER A 209 -14.20 -5.91 -0.78
CA SER A 209 -14.59 -6.74 0.37
C SER A 209 -14.08 -6.15 1.69
N LEU A 210 -12.84 -5.68 1.75
CA LEU A 210 -12.26 -5.00 2.92
C LEU A 210 -12.95 -3.67 3.23
N LYS A 211 -13.32 -2.88 2.22
CA LYS A 211 -14.10 -1.65 2.40
C LYS A 211 -15.52 -1.94 2.91
N MET A 212 -16.14 -3.04 2.48
CA MET A 212 -17.46 -3.48 2.97
C MET A 212 -17.38 -4.00 4.42
N GLN A 213 -16.35 -4.77 4.75
CA GLN A 213 -16.06 -5.25 6.10
C GLN A 213 -15.73 -4.10 7.06
N ASN A 214 -14.94 -3.10 6.63
CA ASN A 214 -14.65 -1.90 7.41
C ASN A 214 -15.90 -1.04 7.68
N ARG A 215 -16.95 -1.16 6.84
CA ARG A 215 -18.24 -0.49 7.04
C ARG A 215 -19.22 -1.29 7.90
N GLY A 216 -18.81 -2.43 8.45
CA GLY A 216 -19.66 -3.27 9.30
C GLY A 216 -20.79 -3.99 8.54
N ILE A 217 -20.70 -4.08 7.21
CA ILE A 217 -21.65 -4.85 6.41
C ILE A 217 -21.13 -6.29 6.36
N ASP A 218 -21.65 -7.14 7.24
CA ASP A 218 -21.37 -8.56 7.23
C ASP A 218 -21.98 -9.19 5.96
N VAL A 219 -21.13 -9.57 5.01
CA VAL A 219 -21.54 -10.37 3.84
C VAL A 219 -21.27 -11.85 4.11
N GLY A 220 -21.58 -12.31 5.32
CA GLY A 220 -21.52 -13.71 5.71
C GLY A 220 -22.74 -14.48 5.22
N ARG A 221 -22.67 -15.10 4.03
CA ARG A 221 -23.53 -16.26 3.74
C ARG A 221 -22.98 -17.42 4.57
N GLY A 222 -23.76 -17.80 5.57
CA GLY A 222 -23.32 -18.56 6.72
C GLY A 222 -22.68 -19.92 6.44
N ARG A 223 -21.64 -20.21 7.22
CA ARG A 223 -21.41 -21.52 7.84
C ARG A 223 -20.64 -21.28 9.14
N LYS A 224 -21.29 -21.50 10.29
CA LYS A 224 -20.61 -21.44 11.58
C LYS A 224 -19.64 -22.61 11.66
N ASP A 225 -18.36 -22.31 11.80
CA ASP A 225 -17.32 -23.28 12.12
C ASP A 225 -17.41 -23.65 13.61
N PRO A 226 -17.61 -24.92 13.98
CA PRO A 226 -17.75 -25.35 15.37
C PRO A 226 -16.45 -25.29 16.19
N SER A 227 -15.31 -24.88 15.62
CA SER A 227 -14.03 -24.79 16.34
C SER A 227 -13.85 -23.54 17.22
N ILE A 228 -14.84 -22.63 17.26
CA ILE A 228 -14.80 -21.44 18.13
C ILE A 228 -15.27 -21.80 19.54
N LEU A 229 -14.34 -22.14 20.44
CA LEU A 229 -14.60 -22.13 21.88
C LEU A 229 -14.34 -20.74 22.45
N PRO A 230 -15.30 -20.09 23.13
CA PRO A 230 -15.05 -18.83 23.81
C PRO A 230 -14.13 -19.04 25.01
N ARG A 231 -13.01 -18.30 25.02
CA ARG A 231 -12.03 -18.30 26.12
C ARG A 231 -12.69 -17.68 27.37
N ARG A 232 -12.95 -18.49 28.41
CA ARG A 232 -13.40 -18.01 29.74
C ARG A 232 -12.33 -17.10 30.34
N SER A 233 -12.69 -15.86 30.67
CA SER A 233 -11.89 -14.96 31.50
C SER A 233 -11.88 -15.48 32.94
N ARG A 234 -10.70 -15.83 33.47
CA ARG A 234 -10.50 -16.00 34.92
C ARG A 234 -10.27 -14.62 35.52
N SER A 235 -11.23 -14.17 36.32
CA SER A 235 -11.06 -13.07 37.28
C SER A 235 -10.25 -13.60 38.46
N THR A 236 -9.06 -13.04 38.68
CA THR A 236 -8.34 -13.15 39.95
C THR A 236 -8.72 -11.95 40.82
N ARG A 237 -9.41 -12.19 41.94
CA ARG A 237 -9.49 -11.25 43.08
C ARG A 237 -8.34 -11.55 44.04
N PRO A 238 -7.62 -10.56 44.58
CA PRO A 238 -6.77 -10.78 45.74
C PRO A 238 -7.64 -10.79 47.00
N ALA A 239 -7.34 -11.71 47.91
CA ALA A 239 -7.90 -11.74 49.27
C ALA A 239 -7.26 -10.62 50.09
N ALA A 240 -8.10 -9.78 50.69
CA ALA A 240 -7.70 -8.87 51.75
C ALA A 240 -7.97 -9.56 53.10
N ASP A 241 -6.88 -9.74 53.83
CA ASP A 241 -6.78 -10.02 55.26
C ASP A 241 -7.40 -8.88 56.07
N GLN A 242 -8.39 -9.17 56.93
CA GLN A 242 -8.67 -8.45 58.19
C GLN A 242 -9.40 -9.38 59.19
N SER A 243 -8.73 -9.59 60.34
CA SER A 243 -9.21 -9.91 61.70
C SER A 243 -10.06 -11.16 61.96
#